data_AF-A0A4Q8UD53-F1
#
_entry.id   AF-A0A4Q8UD53-F1
#
_cell.length_a   1.000
_cell.length_b   1.000
_cell.length_c   1.000
_cell.angle_alpha   90.00
_cell.angle_beta   90.00
_cell.angle_gamma   90.00
#
_symmetry.space_group_name_H-M   'P 1'
#
loop_
_entity.id
_entity.type
_entity.pdbx_description
1 polymer ?
#
loop_
_entity_poly.entity_id
_entity_poly.type
_entity_poly.pdbx_seq_one_letter_code
_entity_poly.pdbx_strand_id
1 'polypeptide(L)'
;MNNKLKIGIGLLFASIVSQGCTATNETTQSTSTPDYLRKTDVDASDSFLHQVAEKPPLGWNSFDAWDSRINEQEYIETVDFIAEHLKPHGWEYAVIDYIWWNPAPGAHNTADNFERRIGHPNVRLNEDGSLKYPEAVTMDEYGRLQPAVERFPSSANGQGFKPLADYVHSKGLKFGIHIMRGMHRHAWYENTPILGSDKSARDIAKFNDHAGWLNNMFGIDYRQEGAQAFYDSLFAQYAEWGVDYIKADDMMGTCGGEFHSYYAGEIEMMRKAIDRSGRPMVLSLSCGEAPIAWANHLEGNANLWRVSKDFWDRWKDLKRSFQLLDKWSPFIGNNTWPDADMIPFGKLSLDDRPHGKERVSKFTLDEQYSLMTLFSIVRSPLMIGADLTSTDMSTIETFFKNDEVLYVNQNSEHNRQIVRVDEETDKSGKTDSHYAAWIASDSQSDDLFIALFNLSDQEKEVGFDFNWEDLRGDYQVRDLWQQKPIGRASVRFSQTLPAHGAGLYRFSPVVDSNQEWIPPKGPKPHDNQ
;
A
#
# COMPACT_ATOMS: atom_id res chain seq x y z
N MET A 1 -37.99 29.41 -78.15
CA MET A 1 -37.35 30.12 -79.28
C MET A 1 -35.85 30.15 -79.04
N ASN A 2 -35.09 29.58 -79.98
CA ASN A 2 -33.65 29.72 -80.32
C ASN A 2 -32.64 30.08 -79.20
N ASN A 3 -31.57 29.31 -79.00
CA ASN A 3 -30.45 29.29 -79.96
C ASN A 3 -29.70 27.95 -80.05
N LYS A 4 -29.30 27.62 -81.28
CA LYS A 4 -28.34 26.59 -81.69
C LYS A 4 -26.98 27.23 -81.97
N LEU A 5 -25.89 26.50 -81.69
CA LEU A 5 -24.63 26.40 -82.48
C LEU A 5 -23.90 25.13 -81.92
N LYS A 6 -23.75 23.97 -82.59
CA LYS A 6 -22.95 23.57 -83.79
C LYS A 6 -21.49 24.05 -83.70
N ILE A 7 -20.40 23.26 -83.82
CA ILE A 7 -20.06 21.94 -84.42
C ILE A 7 -18.70 21.48 -83.85
N GLY A 8 -18.38 20.18 -83.85
CA GLY A 8 -16.98 19.71 -83.89
C GLY A 8 -16.80 18.21 -83.62
N ILE A 9 -16.74 17.39 -84.69
CA ILE A 9 -16.42 15.96 -84.64
C ILE A 9 -14.90 15.77 -84.68
N GLY A 10 -14.38 14.90 -83.80
CA GLY A 10 -13.03 14.34 -83.89
C GLY A 10 -12.99 12.97 -83.21
N LEU A 11 -12.89 11.90 -84.00
CA LEU A 11 -12.65 10.53 -83.55
C LEU A 11 -11.17 10.34 -83.17
N LEU A 12 -10.89 9.73 -82.02
CA LEU A 12 -9.70 8.90 -81.83
C LEU A 12 -10.04 7.74 -80.87
N PHE A 13 -9.63 6.55 -81.30
CA PHE A 13 -9.80 5.26 -80.63
C PHE A 13 -8.71 5.01 -79.57
N ALA A 14 -9.01 4.05 -78.68
CA ALA A 14 -8.17 3.41 -77.65
C ALA A 14 -8.02 4.21 -76.33
N SER A 15 -8.27 3.68 -75.14
CA SER A 15 -8.20 2.30 -74.65
C SER A 15 -9.13 2.14 -73.45
N ILE A 16 -9.82 1.01 -73.35
CA ILE A 16 -10.68 0.65 -72.21
C ILE A 16 -9.76 0.18 -71.07
N VAL A 17 -9.80 0.88 -69.93
CA VAL A 17 -9.37 0.36 -68.64
C VAL A 17 -10.57 0.44 -67.71
N SER A 18 -11.18 -0.72 -67.46
CA SER A 18 -12.25 -0.87 -66.48
C SER A 18 -11.67 -0.71 -65.08
N GLN A 19 -12.07 0.36 -64.37
CA GLN A 19 -11.95 0.42 -62.92
C GLN A 19 -12.96 -0.56 -62.31
N GLY A 20 -12.50 -1.78 -62.05
CA GLY A 20 -13.14 -2.70 -61.11
C GLY A 20 -12.45 -2.53 -59.76
N CYS A 21 -13.25 -2.27 -58.72
CA CYS A 21 -12.82 -2.23 -57.33
C CYS A 21 -11.93 -3.41 -56.98
N THR A 22 -10.64 -3.16 -56.76
CA THR A 22 -9.77 -4.10 -56.07
C THR A 22 -9.99 -3.94 -54.58
N ALA A 23 -10.48 -5.01 -53.95
CA ALA A 23 -10.53 -5.17 -52.51
C ALA A 23 -9.17 -4.79 -51.92
N THR A 24 -9.14 -3.73 -51.13
CA THR A 24 -8.07 -3.48 -50.18
C THR A 24 -8.16 -4.56 -49.12
N ASN A 25 -7.09 -5.35 -48.97
CA ASN A 25 -6.93 -6.30 -47.87
C ASN A 25 -7.18 -5.59 -46.54
N GLU A 26 -8.38 -5.75 -45.99
CA GLU A 26 -8.58 -5.69 -44.56
C GLU A 26 -7.73 -6.81 -43.98
N THR A 27 -6.60 -6.42 -43.38
CA THR A 27 -5.96 -7.25 -42.37
C THR A 27 -7.01 -7.50 -41.30
N THR A 28 -7.64 -8.67 -41.38
CA THR A 28 -8.38 -9.25 -40.28
C THR A 28 -7.40 -9.30 -39.11
N GLN A 29 -7.50 -8.33 -38.20
CA GLN A 29 -6.99 -8.52 -36.85
C GLN A 29 -7.74 -9.75 -36.34
N SER A 30 -7.03 -10.87 -36.33
CA SER A 30 -7.40 -12.04 -35.55
C SER A 30 -7.78 -11.53 -34.17
N THR A 31 -9.08 -11.53 -33.86
CA THR A 31 -9.60 -11.44 -32.50
C THR A 31 -9.24 -12.74 -31.79
N SER A 32 -7.95 -12.97 -31.61
CA SER A 32 -7.46 -14.01 -30.72
C SER A 32 -7.91 -13.59 -29.34
N THR A 33 -8.72 -14.45 -28.70
CA THR A 33 -9.03 -14.36 -27.28
C THR A 33 -7.76 -13.95 -26.52
N PRO A 34 -7.76 -12.82 -25.78
CA PRO A 34 -6.61 -12.37 -25.01
C PRO A 34 -5.96 -13.52 -24.23
N ASP A 35 -4.63 -13.58 -24.21
CA ASP A 35 -3.91 -14.76 -23.68
C ASP A 35 -4.21 -15.02 -22.19
N TYR A 36 -4.54 -14.00 -21.40
CA TYR A 36 -4.94 -14.18 -19.99
C TYR A 36 -6.27 -14.94 -19.85
N LEU A 37 -7.20 -14.80 -20.79
CA LEU A 37 -8.47 -15.55 -20.81
C LEU A 37 -8.28 -17.03 -21.18
N ARG A 38 -7.08 -17.43 -21.63
CA ARG A 38 -6.73 -18.82 -21.94
C ARG A 38 -5.97 -19.51 -20.80
N LYS A 39 -5.48 -18.77 -19.81
CA LYS A 39 -4.69 -19.33 -18.71
C LYS A 39 -5.60 -19.96 -17.66
N THR A 40 -5.34 -21.22 -17.34
CA THR A 40 -5.92 -21.93 -16.19
C THR A 40 -5.20 -21.55 -14.90
N ASP A 41 -5.69 -22.03 -13.75
CA ASP A 41 -5.02 -21.85 -12.46
C ASP A 41 -3.53 -22.22 -12.56
N VAL A 42 -2.68 -21.31 -12.09
CA VAL A 42 -1.22 -21.46 -12.12
C VAL A 42 -0.83 -22.36 -10.94
N ASP A 43 0.13 -23.27 -11.13
CA ASP A 43 0.65 -24.09 -10.03
C ASP A 43 1.17 -23.17 -8.92
N ALA A 44 1.05 -23.60 -7.65
CA ALA A 44 1.47 -22.79 -6.50
C ALA A 44 2.96 -22.37 -6.57
N SER A 45 3.80 -23.09 -7.31
CA SER A 45 5.21 -22.75 -7.58
C SER A 45 5.40 -21.55 -8.52
N ASP A 46 4.37 -21.20 -9.30
CA ASP A 46 4.43 -20.19 -10.36
C ASP A 46 3.65 -18.92 -9.98
N SER A 47 3.09 -18.85 -8.77
CA SER A 47 2.36 -17.66 -8.30
C SER A 47 3.30 -16.44 -8.22
N PHE A 48 2.78 -15.28 -8.60
CA PHE A 48 3.53 -14.02 -8.50
C PHE A 48 3.63 -13.51 -7.06
N LEU A 49 2.91 -14.10 -6.10
CA LEU A 49 2.94 -13.71 -4.69
C LEU A 49 4.38 -13.65 -4.15
N HIS A 50 5.22 -14.62 -4.49
CA HIS A 50 6.60 -14.72 -4.02
C HIS A 50 7.64 -14.12 -5.00
N GLN A 51 7.20 -13.40 -6.03
CA GLN A 51 8.09 -12.73 -6.99
C GLN A 51 8.19 -11.23 -6.80
N VAL A 52 7.36 -10.67 -5.90
CA VAL A 52 7.29 -9.25 -5.57
C VAL A 52 7.37 -9.07 -4.06
N ALA A 53 7.64 -7.85 -3.61
CA ALA A 53 7.73 -7.50 -2.18
C ALA A 53 8.70 -8.39 -1.37
N GLU A 54 9.85 -8.77 -1.94
CA GLU A 54 10.92 -9.50 -1.23
C GLU A 54 11.35 -8.82 0.08
N LYS A 55 11.22 -7.49 0.12
CA LYS A 55 11.34 -6.65 1.30
C LYS A 55 10.05 -5.85 1.49
N PRO A 56 9.78 -5.34 2.70
CA PRO A 56 8.64 -4.44 2.91
C PRO A 56 8.72 -3.29 1.90
N PRO A 57 7.67 -3.05 1.11
CA PRO A 57 7.64 -1.96 0.15
C PRO A 57 7.97 -0.60 0.78
N LEU A 58 8.88 0.15 0.14
CA LEU A 58 9.17 1.55 0.45
C LEU A 58 8.57 2.42 -0.66
N GLY A 59 7.66 3.32 -0.31
CA GLY A 59 7.00 4.15 -1.30
C GLY A 59 6.28 5.37 -0.75
N TRP A 60 5.42 5.91 -1.60
CA TRP A 60 4.58 7.07 -1.32
C TRP A 60 3.16 6.80 -1.81
N ASN A 61 2.18 7.34 -1.10
CA ASN A 61 0.77 7.24 -1.41
C ASN A 61 0.09 8.62 -1.27
N SER A 62 -0.80 8.96 -2.21
CA SER A 62 -1.39 10.30 -2.27
C SER A 62 -2.42 10.64 -1.20
N PHE A 63 -2.91 9.67 -0.42
CA PHE A 63 -4.13 9.83 0.38
C PHE A 63 -4.02 10.90 1.49
N ASP A 64 -2.98 10.87 2.33
CA ASP A 64 -2.98 11.74 3.53
C ASP A 64 -2.86 13.23 3.20
N ALA A 65 -2.23 13.55 2.07
CA ALA A 65 -2.07 14.90 1.57
C ALA A 65 -3.17 15.31 0.59
N TRP A 66 -3.57 14.46 -0.37
CA TRP A 66 -4.51 14.83 -1.44
C TRP A 66 -5.90 14.24 -1.31
N ASP A 67 -6.19 13.36 -0.34
CA ASP A 67 -7.44 12.59 -0.33
C ASP A 67 -7.60 11.91 -1.71
N SER A 68 -8.77 12.05 -2.32
CA SER A 68 -9.13 11.54 -3.63
C SER A 68 -8.78 12.47 -4.79
N ARG A 69 -8.17 13.65 -4.56
CA ARG A 69 -8.15 14.76 -5.54
C ARG A 69 -6.87 14.95 -6.37
N ILE A 70 -5.84 14.15 -6.17
CA ILE A 70 -4.56 14.33 -6.87
C ILE A 70 -4.74 14.36 -8.40
N ASN A 71 -3.98 15.19 -9.11
CA ASN A 71 -3.93 15.20 -10.56
C ASN A 71 -2.57 14.75 -11.12
N GLU A 72 -2.49 14.55 -12.43
CA GLU A 72 -1.29 14.05 -13.12
C GLU A 72 -0.06 14.93 -12.93
N GLN A 73 -0.20 16.26 -12.93
CA GLN A 73 0.92 17.16 -12.75
C GLN A 73 1.50 17.03 -11.33
N GLU A 74 0.65 17.10 -10.30
CA GLU A 74 1.06 16.94 -8.90
C GLU A 74 1.71 15.56 -8.65
N TYR A 75 1.18 14.52 -9.30
CA TYR A 75 1.75 13.18 -9.24
C TYR A 75 3.12 13.12 -9.90
N ILE A 76 3.30 13.70 -11.10
CA ILE A 76 4.58 13.76 -11.80
C ILE A 76 5.64 14.51 -10.97
N GLU A 77 5.28 15.65 -10.39
CA GLU A 77 6.19 16.43 -9.54
C GLU A 77 6.64 15.62 -8.31
N THR A 78 5.73 14.83 -7.72
CA THR A 78 6.05 13.92 -6.62
C THR A 78 6.95 12.76 -7.06
N VAL A 79 6.69 12.16 -8.22
CA VAL A 79 7.52 11.09 -8.81
C VAL A 79 8.94 11.59 -9.08
N ASP A 80 9.08 12.81 -9.62
CA ASP A 80 10.38 13.45 -9.83
C ASP A 80 11.13 13.64 -8.51
N PHE A 81 10.44 14.11 -7.47
CA PHE A 81 11.02 14.25 -6.13
C PHE A 81 11.52 12.90 -5.57
N ILE A 82 10.70 11.85 -5.66
CA ILE A 82 11.09 10.50 -5.19
C ILE A 82 12.32 10.02 -5.97
N ALA A 83 12.31 10.17 -7.30
CA ALA A 83 13.39 9.71 -8.16
C ALA A 83 14.73 10.40 -7.86
N GLU A 84 14.69 11.69 -7.54
CA GLU A 84 15.86 12.52 -7.24
C GLU A 84 16.38 12.29 -5.81
N HIS A 85 15.48 12.31 -4.82
CA HIS A 85 15.87 12.42 -3.41
C HIS A 85 15.75 11.14 -2.61
N LEU A 86 14.84 10.23 -2.97
CA LEU A 86 14.49 9.07 -2.15
C LEU A 86 14.89 7.73 -2.78
N LYS A 87 14.87 7.61 -4.11
CA LYS A 87 15.28 6.39 -4.81
C LYS A 87 16.67 5.88 -4.41
N PRO A 88 17.70 6.71 -4.19
CA PRO A 88 19.00 6.24 -3.71
C PRO A 88 18.96 5.50 -2.37
N HIS A 89 17.91 5.72 -1.58
CA HIS A 89 17.67 5.13 -0.26
C HIS A 89 16.66 3.97 -0.30
N GLY A 90 16.27 3.51 -1.50
CA GLY A 90 15.41 2.33 -1.70
C GLY A 90 13.92 2.61 -1.88
N TRP A 91 13.47 3.85 -1.81
CA TRP A 91 12.06 4.22 -2.06
C TRP A 91 11.74 4.05 -3.55
N GLU A 92 10.75 3.22 -3.87
CA GLU A 92 10.51 2.81 -5.26
C GLU A 92 9.05 2.87 -5.71
N TYR A 93 8.05 2.83 -4.82
CA TYR A 93 6.63 2.87 -5.23
C TYR A 93 6.06 4.28 -5.17
N ALA A 94 5.29 4.67 -6.20
CA ALA A 94 4.43 5.84 -6.19
C ALA A 94 2.99 5.41 -6.48
N VAL A 95 2.07 5.66 -5.53
CA VAL A 95 0.71 5.10 -5.52
C VAL A 95 -0.34 6.20 -5.60
N ILE A 96 -1.18 6.16 -6.63
CA ILE A 96 -2.37 7.03 -6.75
C ILE A 96 -3.51 6.43 -5.93
N ASP A 97 -3.90 7.13 -4.87
CA ASP A 97 -5.00 6.75 -4.00
C ASP A 97 -6.33 7.41 -4.40
N TYR A 98 -7.39 7.09 -3.67
CA TYR A 98 -8.59 6.53 -4.29
C TYR A 98 -9.43 7.46 -5.16
N ILE A 99 -10.24 6.84 -6.03
CA ILE A 99 -11.24 7.51 -6.89
C ILE A 99 -10.62 8.35 -8.02
N TRP A 100 -9.53 7.85 -8.59
CA TRP A 100 -8.93 8.41 -9.80
C TRP A 100 -9.85 8.42 -11.03
N TRP A 101 -10.93 7.64 -11.03
CA TRP A 101 -11.94 7.58 -12.10
C TRP A 101 -13.00 8.67 -12.05
N ASN A 102 -13.04 9.47 -10.97
CA ASN A 102 -13.98 10.59 -10.87
C ASN A 102 -13.26 11.88 -11.29
N PRO A 103 -13.83 12.66 -12.23
CA PRO A 103 -13.23 13.89 -12.72
C PRO A 103 -13.21 15.03 -11.69
N ALA A 104 -14.08 14.98 -10.68
CA ALA A 104 -14.20 16.04 -9.67
C ALA A 104 -14.58 15.46 -8.29
N PRO A 105 -13.71 14.67 -7.65
CA PRO A 105 -14.03 14.06 -6.37
C PRO A 105 -14.19 15.12 -5.27
N GLY A 106 -15.30 15.02 -4.54
CA GLY A 106 -15.57 15.81 -3.33
C GLY A 106 -14.77 15.33 -2.12
N ALA A 107 -14.72 16.15 -1.06
CA ALA A 107 -14.17 15.75 0.24
C ALA A 107 -15.08 14.72 0.94
N HIS A 108 -14.56 14.03 1.95
CA HIS A 108 -15.37 13.31 2.92
C HIS A 108 -16.41 14.21 3.61
N ASN A 109 -17.64 13.72 3.76
CA ASN A 109 -18.70 14.40 4.52
C ASN A 109 -18.33 14.45 6.02
N THR A 110 -17.89 15.61 6.51
CA THR A 110 -17.87 15.94 7.94
C THR A 110 -19.08 16.81 8.30
N ALA A 111 -19.42 16.90 9.59
CA ALA A 111 -20.51 17.76 10.07
C ALA A 111 -20.35 19.24 9.64
N ASP A 112 -19.11 19.67 9.39
CA ASP A 112 -18.76 21.04 8.99
C ASP A 112 -18.68 21.24 7.46
N ASN A 113 -18.83 20.18 6.65
CA ASN A 113 -18.66 20.21 5.18
C ASN A 113 -19.85 19.56 4.43
N PHE A 114 -21.07 19.73 4.97
CA PHE A 114 -22.29 19.14 4.41
C PHE A 114 -22.78 19.82 3.11
N GLU A 115 -22.25 20.99 2.76
CA GLU A 115 -22.60 21.70 1.53
C GLU A 115 -21.85 21.13 0.31
N ARG A 116 -22.53 20.16 -0.28
CA ARG A 116 -22.17 19.28 -1.41
C ARG A 116 -21.66 20.03 -2.66
N ARG A 117 -20.48 19.62 -3.16
CA ARG A 117 -20.06 19.84 -4.55
C ARG A 117 -20.55 18.70 -5.45
N ILE A 118 -20.67 18.96 -6.75
CA ILE A 118 -20.84 17.92 -7.78
C ILE A 118 -19.67 16.94 -7.65
N GLY A 119 -19.94 15.63 -7.56
CA GLY A 119 -18.89 14.60 -7.53
C GLY A 119 -18.42 14.11 -6.15
N HIS A 120 -19.22 14.24 -5.08
CA HIS A 120 -18.95 13.49 -3.83
C HIS A 120 -18.73 12.01 -4.17
N PRO A 121 -17.81 11.29 -3.49
CA PRO A 121 -17.48 9.90 -3.84
C PRO A 121 -18.62 8.89 -3.63
N ASN A 122 -19.79 9.35 -3.14
CA ASN A 122 -20.98 8.54 -2.94
C ASN A 122 -21.96 8.74 -4.09
N VAL A 123 -22.48 7.62 -4.61
CA VAL A 123 -23.57 7.57 -5.57
C VAL A 123 -24.86 8.09 -4.93
N ARG A 124 -25.57 8.96 -5.65
CA ARG A 124 -26.87 9.50 -5.23
C ARG A 124 -28.01 8.68 -5.81
N LEU A 125 -28.93 8.29 -4.93
CA LEU A 125 -30.11 7.50 -5.27
C LEU A 125 -31.38 8.34 -5.17
N ASN A 126 -32.36 8.01 -6.01
CA ASN A 126 -33.76 8.41 -5.85
C ASN A 126 -34.41 7.63 -4.68
N GLU A 127 -35.61 8.05 -4.27
CA GLU A 127 -36.36 7.35 -3.19
C GLU A 127 -36.66 5.88 -3.52
N ASP A 128 -36.74 5.54 -4.81
CA ASP A 128 -36.94 4.19 -5.32
C ASP A 128 -35.65 3.35 -5.45
N GLY A 129 -34.49 3.92 -5.08
CA GLY A 129 -33.18 3.27 -5.18
C GLY A 129 -32.54 3.32 -6.58
N SER A 130 -33.13 4.01 -7.57
CA SER A 130 -32.49 4.24 -8.87
C SER A 130 -31.44 5.37 -8.83
N LEU A 131 -30.52 5.42 -9.80
CA LEU A 131 -29.54 6.51 -9.89
C LEU A 131 -30.23 7.86 -10.11
N LYS A 132 -29.89 8.84 -9.27
CA LYS A 132 -30.47 10.18 -9.36
C LYS A 132 -29.95 10.96 -10.59
N TYR A 133 -28.72 10.70 -11.00
CA TYR A 133 -28.04 11.29 -12.17
C TYR A 133 -27.06 10.27 -12.75
N PRO A 134 -26.62 10.40 -14.02
CA PRO A 134 -25.39 9.74 -14.42
C PRO A 134 -24.29 10.27 -13.50
N GLU A 135 -23.83 9.43 -12.57
CA GLU A 135 -22.69 9.80 -11.75
C GLU A 135 -21.49 9.98 -12.67
N ALA A 136 -20.67 10.98 -12.40
CA ALA A 136 -19.46 11.22 -13.18
C ALA A 136 -18.47 10.09 -12.86
N VAL A 137 -18.55 9.02 -13.65
CA VAL A 137 -17.68 7.85 -13.58
C VAL A 137 -17.07 7.63 -14.95
N THR A 138 -15.75 7.65 -15.01
CA THR A 138 -15.05 7.26 -16.23
C THR A 138 -14.92 5.74 -16.20
N MET A 139 -15.57 5.08 -17.16
CA MET A 139 -15.70 3.63 -17.23
C MET A 139 -15.78 3.19 -18.69
N ASP A 140 -15.22 2.03 -19.02
CA ASP A 140 -15.32 1.45 -20.36
C ASP A 140 -16.61 0.65 -20.59
N GLU A 141 -16.79 0.13 -21.79
CA GLU A 141 -17.97 -0.65 -22.17
C GLU A 141 -18.14 -1.98 -21.43
N TYR A 142 -17.11 -2.46 -20.72
CA TYR A 142 -17.11 -3.71 -19.96
C TYR A 142 -17.31 -3.48 -18.45
N GLY A 143 -17.60 -2.24 -18.03
CA GLY A 143 -17.79 -1.91 -16.62
C GLY A 143 -16.49 -1.74 -15.84
N ARG A 144 -15.34 -1.60 -16.52
CA ARG A 144 -14.03 -1.39 -15.89
C ARG A 144 -13.75 0.10 -15.75
N LEU A 145 -13.37 0.52 -14.55
CA LEU A 145 -13.05 1.92 -14.26
C LEU A 145 -11.82 2.39 -15.06
N GLN A 146 -11.90 3.62 -15.55
CA GLN A 146 -10.86 4.30 -16.33
C GLN A 146 -10.45 5.60 -15.61
N PRO A 147 -9.19 6.04 -15.71
CA PRO A 147 -8.78 7.34 -15.18
C PRO A 147 -9.57 8.49 -15.80
N ALA A 148 -9.99 9.45 -14.96
CA ALA A 148 -10.66 10.65 -15.43
C ALA A 148 -9.68 11.56 -16.18
N VAL A 149 -9.92 11.77 -17.47
CA VAL A 149 -9.04 12.53 -18.37
C VAL A 149 -8.85 13.98 -17.90
N GLU A 150 -9.84 14.55 -17.21
CA GLU A 150 -9.79 15.88 -16.62
C GLU A 150 -8.71 16.02 -15.55
N ARG A 151 -8.38 14.92 -14.85
CA ARG A 151 -7.31 14.86 -13.84
C ARG A 151 -6.04 14.21 -14.37
N PHE A 152 -6.18 13.29 -15.32
CA PHE A 152 -5.10 12.54 -15.94
C PHE A 152 -5.13 12.68 -17.46
N PRO A 153 -4.74 13.85 -18.02
CA PRO A 153 -4.86 14.11 -19.46
C PRO A 153 -4.13 13.10 -20.34
N SER A 154 -3.03 12.50 -19.86
CA SER A 154 -2.30 11.47 -20.61
C SER A 154 -3.13 10.21 -20.87
N SER A 155 -4.17 9.97 -20.08
CA SER A 155 -5.07 8.82 -20.25
C SER A 155 -6.07 8.95 -21.41
N ALA A 156 -6.13 10.12 -22.04
CA ALA A 156 -7.01 10.37 -23.17
C ALA A 156 -6.85 9.33 -24.30
N ASN A 157 -7.92 9.15 -25.07
CA ASN A 157 -7.99 8.22 -26.21
C ASN A 157 -7.81 6.75 -25.81
N GLY A 158 -8.26 6.37 -24.61
CA GLY A 158 -8.26 4.97 -24.15
C GLY A 158 -6.88 4.45 -23.72
N GLN A 159 -5.91 5.34 -23.47
CA GLN A 159 -4.58 4.93 -23.02
C GLN A 159 -4.53 4.52 -21.55
N GLY A 160 -5.56 4.90 -20.78
CA GLY A 160 -5.62 4.65 -19.34
C GLY A 160 -4.36 5.15 -18.62
N PHE A 161 -3.86 4.41 -17.65
CA PHE A 161 -2.66 4.83 -16.92
C PHE A 161 -1.33 4.49 -17.61
N LYS A 162 -1.34 3.83 -18.77
CA LYS A 162 -0.11 3.38 -19.41
C LYS A 162 0.94 4.49 -19.59
N PRO A 163 0.61 5.69 -20.10
CA PRO A 163 1.61 6.74 -20.28
C PRO A 163 2.23 7.21 -18.96
N LEU A 164 1.42 7.26 -17.90
CA LEU A 164 1.87 7.68 -16.57
C LEU A 164 2.73 6.61 -15.90
N ALA A 165 2.36 5.34 -16.05
CA ALA A 165 3.19 4.22 -15.60
C ALA A 165 4.52 4.15 -16.36
N ASP A 166 4.51 4.28 -17.69
CA ASP A 166 5.73 4.34 -18.52
C ASP A 166 6.64 5.49 -18.06
N TYR A 167 6.07 6.64 -17.69
CA TYR A 167 6.80 7.76 -17.13
C TYR A 167 7.47 7.40 -15.79
N VAL A 168 6.73 6.81 -14.85
CA VAL A 168 7.26 6.33 -13.55
C VAL A 168 8.38 5.31 -13.76
N HIS A 169 8.19 4.34 -14.65
CA HIS A 169 9.21 3.35 -15.00
C HIS A 169 10.45 3.98 -15.64
N SER A 170 10.30 5.03 -16.43
CA SER A 170 11.43 5.76 -17.02
C SER A 170 12.34 6.41 -15.96
N LYS A 171 11.80 6.68 -14.76
CA LYS A 171 12.54 7.18 -13.59
C LYS A 171 13.19 6.05 -12.78
N GLY A 172 12.94 4.80 -13.14
CA GLY A 172 13.37 3.61 -12.40
C GLY A 172 12.55 3.39 -11.12
N LEU A 173 11.31 3.88 -11.08
CA LEU A 173 10.35 3.69 -10.00
C LEU A 173 9.25 2.71 -10.45
N LYS A 174 8.35 2.36 -9.53
CA LYS A 174 7.22 1.43 -9.71
C LYS A 174 5.89 2.16 -9.53
N PHE A 175 4.94 1.85 -10.39
CA PHE A 175 3.63 2.51 -10.44
C PHE A 175 2.58 1.75 -9.66
N GLY A 176 1.82 2.43 -8.80
CA GLY A 176 0.74 1.82 -8.04
C GLY A 176 -0.59 2.57 -8.14
N ILE A 177 -1.68 1.83 -7.96
CA ILE A 177 -3.04 2.39 -7.90
C ILE A 177 -3.83 1.78 -6.75
N HIS A 178 -4.76 2.56 -6.21
CA HIS A 178 -5.84 2.08 -5.37
C HIS A 178 -6.98 1.51 -6.20
N ILE A 179 -7.65 0.46 -5.71
CA ILE A 179 -8.93 -0.01 -6.22
C ILE A 179 -9.90 -0.24 -5.06
N MET A 180 -11.19 -0.03 -5.31
CA MET A 180 -12.24 -0.49 -4.39
C MET A 180 -12.63 -1.93 -4.74
N ARG A 181 -12.98 -2.74 -3.74
CA ARG A 181 -13.57 -4.06 -3.94
C ARG A 181 -14.81 -4.00 -4.84
N GLY A 182 -14.95 -5.02 -5.68
CA GLY A 182 -16.15 -5.26 -6.48
C GLY A 182 -16.24 -4.42 -7.75
N MET A 183 -17.47 -4.10 -8.15
CA MET A 183 -17.78 -3.35 -9.37
C MET A 183 -18.45 -2.02 -9.04
N HIS A 184 -18.23 -1.01 -9.88
CA HIS A 184 -18.94 0.25 -9.71
C HIS A 184 -20.44 0.06 -9.96
N ARG A 185 -21.30 0.64 -9.12
CA ARG A 185 -22.77 0.46 -9.21
C ARG A 185 -23.33 0.88 -10.57
N HIS A 186 -22.70 1.85 -11.24
CA HIS A 186 -23.10 2.27 -12.58
C HIS A 186 -23.02 1.12 -13.60
N ALA A 187 -22.00 0.24 -13.52
CA ALA A 187 -21.91 -0.95 -14.37
C ALA A 187 -23.12 -1.88 -14.19
N TRP A 188 -23.60 -2.03 -12.95
CA TRP A 188 -24.80 -2.80 -12.64
C TRP A 188 -26.09 -2.16 -13.17
N TYR A 189 -26.23 -0.83 -13.04
CA TYR A 189 -27.39 -0.10 -13.56
C TYR A 189 -27.47 -0.18 -15.09
N GLU A 190 -26.35 0.02 -15.78
CA GLU A 190 -26.26 -0.11 -17.24
C GLU A 190 -26.22 -1.57 -17.70
N ASN A 191 -26.05 -2.51 -16.77
CA ASN A 191 -25.93 -3.94 -17.04
C ASN A 191 -24.83 -4.26 -18.08
N THR A 192 -23.65 -3.69 -17.89
CA THR A 192 -22.54 -3.84 -18.85
C THR A 192 -22.17 -5.32 -19.04
N PRO A 193 -21.73 -5.74 -20.25
CA PRO A 193 -21.18 -7.06 -20.47
C PRO A 193 -19.87 -7.27 -19.69
N ILE A 194 -19.57 -8.52 -19.32
CA ILE A 194 -18.28 -8.89 -18.72
C ILE A 194 -17.35 -9.38 -19.83
N LEU A 195 -16.19 -8.72 -19.99
CA LEU A 195 -15.21 -9.11 -21.00
C LEU A 195 -14.77 -10.57 -20.81
N GLY A 196 -14.84 -11.36 -21.88
CA GLY A 196 -14.45 -12.78 -21.85
C GLY A 196 -15.51 -13.72 -21.24
N SER A 197 -16.74 -13.26 -21.05
CA SER A 197 -17.86 -14.03 -20.49
C SER A 197 -19.16 -13.78 -21.28
N ASP A 198 -20.13 -14.68 -21.15
CA ASP A 198 -21.51 -14.49 -21.64
C ASP A 198 -22.42 -13.79 -20.61
N LYS A 199 -21.87 -13.47 -19.43
CA LYS A 199 -22.57 -12.81 -18.31
C LYS A 199 -22.48 -11.28 -18.37
N SER A 200 -23.36 -10.64 -17.61
CA SER A 200 -23.36 -9.19 -17.39
C SER A 200 -23.05 -8.82 -15.94
N ALA A 201 -22.88 -7.52 -15.70
CA ALA A 201 -22.69 -6.95 -14.36
C ALA A 201 -23.79 -7.36 -13.37
N ARG A 202 -25.06 -7.46 -13.81
CA ARG A 202 -26.16 -7.88 -12.92
C ARG A 202 -26.12 -9.35 -12.55
N ASP A 203 -25.55 -10.21 -13.38
CA ASP A 203 -25.48 -11.65 -13.12
C ASP A 203 -24.50 -11.97 -11.97
N ILE A 204 -23.44 -11.16 -11.83
CA ILE A 204 -22.33 -11.44 -10.90
C ILE A 204 -22.34 -10.54 -9.64
N ALA A 205 -23.11 -9.46 -9.62
CA ALA A 205 -23.11 -8.52 -8.50
C ALA A 205 -23.85 -9.04 -7.26
N LYS A 206 -23.29 -8.76 -6.09
CA LYS A 206 -23.99 -8.83 -4.79
C LYS A 206 -24.52 -7.46 -4.42
N PHE A 207 -25.73 -7.12 -4.89
CA PHE A 207 -26.30 -5.77 -4.68
C PHE A 207 -26.48 -5.36 -3.19
N ASN A 208 -26.62 -6.33 -2.28
CA ASN A 208 -26.72 -6.09 -0.83
C ASN A 208 -25.35 -6.03 -0.13
N ASP A 209 -24.26 -6.13 -0.88
CA ASP A 209 -22.89 -6.13 -0.37
C ASP A 209 -22.18 -4.87 -0.86
N HIS A 210 -21.84 -3.97 0.05
CA HIS A 210 -21.20 -2.70 -0.24
C HIS A 210 -20.47 -2.14 0.97
N ALA A 211 -19.46 -1.30 0.73
CA ALA A 211 -18.76 -0.56 1.76
C ALA A 211 -19.71 0.37 2.54
N GLY A 212 -19.67 0.32 3.87
CA GLY A 212 -20.51 1.16 4.74
C GLY A 212 -20.13 2.64 4.74
N TRP A 213 -18.89 2.96 4.34
CA TRP A 213 -18.32 4.31 4.27
C TRP A 213 -18.34 4.89 2.85
N LEU A 214 -18.55 4.06 1.83
CA LEU A 214 -18.51 4.45 0.43
C LEU A 214 -19.49 3.63 -0.41
N ASN A 215 -20.53 4.26 -0.97
CA ASN A 215 -21.62 3.56 -1.65
C ASN A 215 -21.47 3.52 -3.19
N ASN A 216 -20.25 3.52 -3.72
CA ASN A 216 -19.98 3.51 -5.16
C ASN A 216 -19.84 2.11 -5.76
N MET A 217 -19.52 1.10 -4.96
CA MET A 217 -19.35 -0.27 -5.42
C MET A 217 -20.49 -1.19 -4.95
N PHE A 218 -20.65 -2.30 -5.68
CA PHE A 218 -21.25 -3.54 -5.21
C PHE A 218 -20.17 -4.62 -5.16
N GLY A 219 -20.20 -5.46 -4.13
CA GLY A 219 -19.38 -6.66 -4.06
C GLY A 219 -19.70 -7.64 -5.21
N ILE A 220 -18.77 -8.53 -5.50
CA ILE A 220 -18.93 -9.56 -6.54
C ILE A 220 -19.19 -10.93 -5.90
N ASP A 221 -20.14 -11.67 -6.46
CA ASP A 221 -20.43 -13.03 -6.03
C ASP A 221 -19.47 -14.02 -6.68
N TYR A 222 -18.38 -14.35 -5.99
CA TYR A 222 -17.36 -15.31 -6.43
C TYR A 222 -17.92 -16.69 -6.85
N ARG A 223 -19.17 -17.01 -6.46
CA ARG A 223 -19.84 -18.27 -6.81
C ARG A 223 -20.52 -18.22 -8.19
N GLN A 224 -20.68 -17.04 -8.77
CA GLN A 224 -21.34 -16.87 -10.07
C GLN A 224 -20.33 -17.08 -11.19
N GLU A 225 -20.79 -17.73 -12.25
CA GLU A 225 -20.05 -17.76 -13.51
C GLU A 225 -19.80 -16.32 -13.99
N GLY A 226 -18.62 -16.05 -14.57
CA GLY A 226 -18.23 -14.70 -14.98
C GLY A 226 -17.63 -13.81 -13.87
N ALA A 227 -17.77 -14.15 -12.59
CA ALA A 227 -17.19 -13.36 -11.49
C ALA A 227 -15.65 -13.26 -11.57
N GLN A 228 -14.98 -14.41 -11.74
CA GLN A 228 -13.53 -14.46 -11.94
C GLN A 228 -13.13 -13.75 -13.25
N ALA A 229 -13.92 -13.88 -14.32
CA ALA A 229 -13.62 -13.24 -15.60
C ALA A 229 -13.62 -11.71 -15.49
N PHE A 230 -14.50 -11.13 -14.66
CA PHE A 230 -14.48 -9.69 -14.39
C PHE A 230 -13.16 -9.27 -13.72
N TYR A 231 -12.75 -9.94 -12.65
CA TYR A 231 -11.46 -9.65 -12.00
C TYR A 231 -10.26 -9.91 -12.93
N ASP A 232 -10.26 -11.00 -13.69
CA ASP A 232 -9.23 -11.28 -14.71
C ASP A 232 -9.14 -10.12 -15.72
N SER A 233 -10.28 -9.57 -16.15
CA SER A 233 -10.31 -8.43 -17.09
C SER A 233 -9.82 -7.11 -16.49
N LEU A 234 -10.00 -6.89 -15.19
CA LEU A 234 -9.48 -5.73 -14.46
C LEU A 234 -7.95 -5.83 -14.35
N PHE A 235 -7.43 -6.96 -13.89
CA PHE A 235 -5.99 -7.12 -13.69
C PHE A 235 -5.23 -7.26 -15.01
N ALA A 236 -5.86 -7.74 -16.07
CA ALA A 236 -5.31 -7.64 -17.43
C ALA A 236 -5.16 -6.18 -17.88
N GLN A 237 -6.17 -5.34 -17.63
CA GLN A 237 -6.09 -3.90 -17.92
C GLN A 237 -4.96 -3.23 -17.11
N TYR A 238 -4.85 -3.56 -15.82
CA TYR A 238 -3.77 -3.03 -14.98
C TYR A 238 -2.40 -3.49 -15.46
N ALA A 239 -2.29 -4.73 -15.95
CA ALA A 239 -1.08 -5.24 -16.57
C ALA A 239 -0.73 -4.51 -17.88
N GLU A 240 -1.72 -4.25 -18.75
CA GLU A 240 -1.56 -3.45 -19.98
C GLU A 240 -1.09 -2.03 -19.69
N TRP A 241 -1.56 -1.44 -18.60
CA TRP A 241 -1.09 -0.14 -18.12
C TRP A 241 0.29 -0.19 -17.47
N GLY A 242 0.82 -1.36 -17.10
CA GLY A 242 2.10 -1.46 -16.42
C GLY A 242 2.04 -1.20 -14.91
N VAL A 243 0.91 -1.43 -14.25
CA VAL A 243 0.80 -1.33 -12.78
C VAL A 243 1.70 -2.36 -12.09
N ASP A 244 2.42 -1.97 -11.04
CA ASP A 244 3.28 -2.82 -10.21
C ASP A 244 2.70 -3.09 -8.81
N TYR A 245 1.78 -2.24 -8.37
CA TYR A 245 1.25 -2.24 -7.00
C TYR A 245 -0.24 -1.92 -6.98
N ILE A 246 -1.03 -2.76 -6.31
CA ILE A 246 -2.47 -2.60 -6.13
C ILE A 246 -2.78 -2.49 -4.64
N LYS A 247 -3.40 -1.38 -4.21
CA LYS A 247 -4.05 -1.26 -2.89
C LYS A 247 -5.54 -1.52 -3.05
N ALA A 248 -6.02 -2.70 -2.68
CA ALA A 248 -7.42 -3.08 -2.74
C ALA A 248 -8.12 -2.77 -1.41
N ASP A 249 -9.15 -1.94 -1.44
CA ASP A 249 -9.86 -1.43 -0.27
C ASP A 249 -11.24 -2.05 -0.09
N ASP A 250 -11.85 -1.89 1.09
CA ASP A 250 -13.06 -2.61 1.53
C ASP A 250 -12.89 -4.14 1.53
N MET A 251 -11.73 -4.65 1.94
CA MET A 251 -11.40 -6.09 1.95
C MET A 251 -11.59 -6.76 3.30
N MET A 252 -11.41 -6.04 4.40
CA MET A 252 -11.50 -6.60 5.75
C MET A 252 -11.78 -5.56 6.84
N GLY A 253 -11.99 -6.03 8.07
CA GLY A 253 -12.05 -5.18 9.25
C GLY A 253 -13.36 -4.39 9.36
N THR A 254 -13.26 -3.19 9.95
CA THR A 254 -14.43 -2.33 10.24
C THR A 254 -14.46 -1.13 9.31
N CYS A 255 -14.22 -1.30 8.01
CA CYS A 255 -14.34 -0.24 7.03
C CYS A 255 -15.81 0.23 6.99
N GLY A 256 -16.18 1.16 7.87
CA GLY A 256 -17.50 1.79 7.96
C GLY A 256 -18.71 0.91 8.31
N GLY A 257 -18.56 -0.41 8.50
CA GLY A 257 -19.66 -1.32 8.84
C GLY A 257 -19.77 -1.63 10.35
N GLU A 258 -20.98 -2.00 10.80
CA GLU A 258 -21.24 -2.49 12.18
C GLU A 258 -20.63 -3.88 12.46
N PHE A 259 -20.26 -4.62 11.42
CA PHE A 259 -19.70 -5.97 11.52
C PHE A 259 -18.27 -6.04 10.97
N HIS A 260 -17.48 -6.97 11.52
CA HIS A 260 -16.17 -7.32 10.96
C HIS A 260 -16.36 -8.04 9.61
N SER A 261 -16.18 -7.30 8.52
CA SER A 261 -16.21 -7.87 7.18
C SER A 261 -14.88 -8.56 6.88
N TYR A 262 -14.92 -9.66 6.13
CA TYR A 262 -13.74 -10.30 5.55
C TYR A 262 -14.14 -10.97 4.24
N TYR A 263 -13.65 -10.45 3.12
CA TYR A 263 -14.11 -10.85 1.78
C TYR A 263 -13.15 -11.84 1.11
N ALA A 264 -12.97 -13.01 1.73
CA ALA A 264 -12.02 -14.06 1.31
C ALA A 264 -12.13 -14.41 -0.18
N GLY A 265 -13.35 -14.62 -0.69
CA GLY A 265 -13.56 -15.00 -2.09
C GLY A 265 -13.11 -13.93 -3.10
N GLU A 266 -13.24 -12.64 -2.77
CA GLU A 266 -12.74 -11.56 -3.65
C GLU A 266 -11.22 -11.39 -3.51
N ILE A 267 -10.64 -11.64 -2.33
CA ILE A 267 -9.18 -11.72 -2.15
C ILE A 267 -8.60 -12.82 -3.05
N GLU A 268 -9.17 -14.02 -3.01
CA GLU A 268 -8.73 -15.16 -3.83
C GLU A 268 -8.88 -14.88 -5.34
N MET A 269 -10.01 -14.27 -5.76
CA MET A 269 -10.21 -13.90 -7.16
C MET A 269 -9.15 -12.89 -7.64
N MET A 270 -8.80 -11.89 -6.82
CA MET A 270 -7.75 -10.92 -7.16
C MET A 270 -6.37 -11.58 -7.23
N ARG A 271 -6.04 -12.47 -6.29
CA ARG A 271 -4.77 -13.24 -6.33
C ARG A 271 -4.64 -14.02 -7.63
N LYS A 272 -5.69 -14.76 -8.01
CA LYS A 272 -5.74 -15.51 -9.29
C LYS A 272 -5.65 -14.59 -10.49
N ALA A 273 -6.34 -13.46 -10.47
CA ALA A 273 -6.36 -12.50 -11.58
C ALA A 273 -4.97 -11.88 -11.81
N ILE A 274 -4.22 -11.56 -10.74
CA ILE A 274 -2.82 -11.13 -10.86
C ILE A 274 -1.98 -12.21 -11.53
N ASP A 275 -2.07 -13.46 -11.06
CA ASP A 275 -1.25 -14.56 -11.59
C ASP A 275 -1.58 -14.84 -13.08
N ARG A 276 -2.85 -14.69 -13.47
CA ARG A 276 -3.30 -14.84 -14.87
C ARG A 276 -2.95 -13.64 -15.76
N SER A 277 -2.84 -12.44 -15.21
CA SER A 277 -2.54 -11.21 -15.97
C SER A 277 -1.21 -11.28 -16.72
N GLY A 278 -0.27 -12.10 -16.25
CA GLY A 278 1.08 -12.22 -16.81
C GLY A 278 2.04 -11.11 -16.37
N ARG A 279 1.63 -10.24 -15.46
CA ARG A 279 2.49 -9.22 -14.83
C ARG A 279 2.48 -9.39 -13.30
N PRO A 280 3.64 -9.57 -12.66
CA PRO A 280 3.73 -9.56 -11.21
C PRO A 280 3.29 -8.20 -10.65
N MET A 281 2.38 -8.22 -9.67
CA MET A 281 1.88 -7.03 -8.98
C MET A 281 1.82 -7.32 -7.48
N VAL A 282 2.28 -6.35 -6.67
CA VAL A 282 2.10 -6.37 -5.21
C VAL A 282 0.61 -6.18 -4.91
N LEU A 283 0.04 -7.08 -4.09
CA LEU A 283 -1.33 -6.93 -3.58
C LEU A 283 -1.31 -6.48 -2.12
N SER A 284 -1.71 -5.24 -1.89
CA SER A 284 -1.94 -4.64 -0.57
C SER A 284 -3.43 -4.61 -0.28
N LEU A 285 -3.84 -5.08 0.90
CA LEU A 285 -5.24 -5.13 1.30
C LEU A 285 -5.57 -4.12 2.40
N SER A 286 -6.70 -3.46 2.20
CA SER A 286 -7.25 -2.36 2.98
C SER A 286 -8.77 -2.52 3.12
N CYS A 287 -9.45 -1.88 4.06
CA CYS A 287 -8.89 -1.28 5.27
C CYS A 287 -8.78 -2.35 6.37
N GLY A 288 -8.35 -1.98 7.57
CA GLY A 288 -8.32 -2.88 8.72
C GLY A 288 -9.31 -2.46 9.83
N GLU A 289 -9.18 -2.97 11.05
CA GLU A 289 -8.12 -3.86 11.53
C GLU A 289 -8.28 -5.28 10.93
N ALA A 290 -7.22 -5.81 10.32
CA ALA A 290 -7.22 -7.18 9.81
C ALA A 290 -7.56 -8.20 10.93
N PRO A 291 -8.48 -9.14 10.69
CA PRO A 291 -8.81 -10.16 11.69
C PRO A 291 -7.72 -11.24 11.75
N ILE A 292 -7.02 -11.33 12.88
CA ILE A 292 -5.91 -12.29 13.09
C ILE A 292 -6.30 -13.77 12.84
N ALA A 293 -7.58 -14.10 12.99
CA ALA A 293 -8.10 -15.43 12.67
C ALA A 293 -7.91 -15.84 11.19
N TRP A 294 -7.65 -14.87 10.32
CA TRP A 294 -7.41 -15.06 8.88
C TRP A 294 -5.95 -14.87 8.48
N ALA A 295 -5.01 -14.81 9.43
CA ALA A 295 -3.60 -14.53 9.14
C ALA A 295 -3.00 -15.47 8.08
N ASN A 296 -3.16 -16.78 8.23
CA ASN A 296 -2.66 -17.75 7.24
C ASN A 296 -3.30 -17.57 5.84
N HIS A 297 -4.57 -17.15 5.78
CA HIS A 297 -5.23 -16.88 4.51
C HIS A 297 -4.68 -15.61 3.85
N LEU A 298 -4.38 -14.59 4.65
CA LEU A 298 -3.74 -13.36 4.19
C LEU A 298 -2.33 -13.63 3.66
N GLU A 299 -1.50 -14.35 4.43
CA GLU A 299 -0.16 -14.78 4.01
C GLU A 299 -0.18 -15.57 2.69
N GLY A 300 -1.23 -16.39 2.46
CA GLY A 300 -1.37 -17.17 1.23
C GLY A 300 -1.88 -16.40 0.01
N ASN A 301 -2.39 -15.17 0.17
CA ASN A 301 -3.10 -14.48 -0.91
C ASN A 301 -2.71 -13.01 -1.12
N ALA A 302 -2.01 -12.36 -0.18
CA ALA A 302 -1.66 -10.96 -0.29
C ALA A 302 -0.22 -10.70 0.15
N ASN A 303 0.39 -9.69 -0.45
CA ASN A 303 1.71 -9.23 -0.03
C ASN A 303 1.60 -8.35 1.21
N LEU A 304 0.54 -7.53 1.35
CA LEU A 304 0.36 -6.65 2.50
C LEU A 304 -1.09 -6.68 3.00
N TRP A 305 -1.29 -6.49 4.30
CA TRP A 305 -2.63 -6.30 4.89
C TRP A 305 -2.61 -5.33 6.07
N ARG A 306 -3.53 -4.38 6.06
CA ARG A 306 -3.59 -3.33 7.09
C ARG A 306 -3.99 -3.88 8.46
N VAL A 307 -3.12 -3.72 9.45
CA VAL A 307 -3.38 -4.20 10.83
C VAL A 307 -4.20 -3.21 11.66
N SER A 308 -4.20 -1.93 11.30
CA SER A 308 -4.94 -0.85 11.94
C SER A 308 -6.19 -0.45 11.16
N LYS A 309 -7.01 0.44 11.72
CA LYS A 309 -7.87 1.32 10.90
C LYS A 309 -7.00 2.37 10.20
N ASP A 310 -7.63 3.32 9.49
CA ASP A 310 -6.92 4.51 8.99
C ASP A 310 -6.10 5.17 10.11
N PHE A 311 -4.79 5.15 9.92
CA PHE A 311 -3.79 5.68 10.83
C PHE A 311 -3.55 7.16 10.54
N TRP A 312 -3.54 7.97 11.59
CA TRP A 312 -3.40 9.42 11.46
C TRP A 312 -2.38 9.98 12.46
N ASP A 313 -2.07 11.27 12.30
CA ASP A 313 -1.18 12.07 13.12
C ASP A 313 -1.71 12.30 14.55
N ARG A 314 -1.96 11.23 15.30
CA ARG A 314 -2.54 11.24 16.64
C ARG A 314 -1.81 10.21 17.51
N TRP A 315 -1.28 10.65 18.65
CA TRP A 315 -0.58 9.77 19.60
C TRP A 315 -1.35 8.50 19.96
N LYS A 316 -2.68 8.60 20.13
CA LYS A 316 -3.54 7.44 20.42
C LYS A 316 -3.49 6.34 19.36
N ASP A 317 -3.30 6.69 18.08
CA ASP A 317 -3.24 5.74 16.98
C ASP A 317 -1.86 5.05 16.97
N LEU A 318 -0.79 5.83 17.18
CA LEU A 318 0.56 5.30 17.35
C LEU A 318 0.65 4.37 18.56
N LYS A 319 0.12 4.77 19.71
CA LYS A 319 0.06 3.95 20.93
C LYS A 319 -0.73 2.65 20.75
N ARG A 320 -1.82 2.68 19.96
CA ARG A 320 -2.60 1.48 19.59
C ARG A 320 -1.78 0.53 18.72
N SER A 321 -0.96 1.06 17.81
CA SER A 321 -0.16 0.26 16.87
C SER A 321 0.80 -0.70 17.56
N PHE A 322 1.37 -0.32 18.72
CA PHE A 322 2.19 -1.23 19.52
C PHE A 322 1.47 -2.54 19.92
N GLN A 323 0.15 -2.53 20.15
CA GLN A 323 -0.61 -3.75 20.49
C GLN A 323 -0.95 -4.56 19.23
N LEU A 324 -1.20 -3.88 18.12
CA LEU A 324 -1.56 -4.51 16.86
C LEU A 324 -0.34 -5.21 16.26
N LEU A 325 0.79 -4.50 16.19
CA LEU A 325 2.02 -4.99 15.57
C LEU A 325 2.68 -6.09 16.40
N ASP A 326 2.54 -6.08 17.73
CA ASP A 326 2.99 -7.19 18.57
C ASP A 326 2.28 -8.50 18.16
N LYS A 327 0.94 -8.46 18.06
CA LYS A 327 0.12 -9.60 17.64
C LYS A 327 0.41 -10.08 16.22
N TRP A 328 0.79 -9.17 15.33
CA TRP A 328 1.03 -9.47 13.92
C TRP A 328 2.49 -9.79 13.60
N SER A 329 3.44 -9.47 14.48
CA SER A 329 4.87 -9.76 14.28
C SER A 329 5.20 -11.23 13.99
N PRO A 330 4.48 -12.24 14.52
CA PRO A 330 4.71 -13.64 14.14
C PRO A 330 4.33 -13.99 12.69
N PHE A 331 3.61 -13.10 11.99
CA PHE A 331 3.13 -13.27 10.61
C PHE A 331 3.90 -12.36 9.63
N ILE A 332 5.07 -11.86 10.03
CA ILE A 332 6.05 -11.34 9.09
C ILE A 332 6.56 -12.55 8.30
N GLY A 333 6.14 -12.65 7.05
CA GLY A 333 6.33 -13.84 6.23
C GLY A 333 7.23 -13.61 5.02
N ASN A 334 7.40 -14.66 4.21
CA ASN A 334 8.22 -14.62 3.01
C ASN A 334 7.51 -13.82 1.90
N ASN A 335 7.91 -12.56 1.77
CA ASN A 335 7.36 -11.56 0.85
C ASN A 335 5.95 -11.06 1.21
N THR A 336 5.58 -11.23 2.48
CA THR A 336 4.27 -10.88 3.01
C THR A 336 4.42 -10.11 4.33
N TRP A 337 3.79 -8.94 4.42
CA TRP A 337 4.08 -7.96 5.48
C TRP A 337 2.80 -7.44 6.13
N PRO A 338 2.64 -7.58 7.45
CA PRO A 338 1.65 -6.83 8.19
C PRO A 338 1.88 -5.32 8.02
N ASP A 339 0.85 -4.60 7.60
CA ASP A 339 0.94 -3.19 7.23
C ASP A 339 0.42 -2.28 8.35
N ALA A 340 1.33 -1.48 8.92
CA ALA A 340 1.03 -0.49 9.96
C ALA A 340 0.32 0.77 9.43
N ASP A 341 0.03 0.80 8.13
CA ASP A 341 -0.55 1.91 7.36
C ASP A 341 0.48 3.01 7.02
N MET A 342 0.01 4.05 6.32
CA MET A 342 0.84 5.14 5.82
C MET A 342 1.45 5.99 6.94
N ILE A 343 2.53 6.69 6.61
CA ILE A 343 3.28 7.59 7.49
C ILE A 343 2.69 9.00 7.38
N PRO A 344 1.96 9.49 8.41
CA PRO A 344 1.27 10.77 8.35
C PRO A 344 2.13 11.86 9.00
N PHE A 345 3.33 12.11 8.47
CA PHE A 345 4.09 13.31 8.83
C PHE A 345 4.82 13.96 7.66
N GLY A 346 5.01 15.27 7.78
CA GLY A 346 5.22 16.19 6.67
C GLY A 346 4.00 17.08 6.46
N LYS A 347 3.84 17.62 5.25
CA LYS A 347 2.65 18.41 4.85
C LYS A 347 1.49 17.47 4.52
N LEU A 348 0.38 17.65 5.22
CA LEU A 348 -0.82 16.82 5.13
C LEU A 348 -2.06 17.66 4.89
N SER A 349 -3.10 16.94 4.51
CA SER A 349 -4.47 17.40 4.38
C SER A 349 -4.69 18.64 3.49
N LEU A 350 -4.06 18.68 2.33
CA LEU A 350 -4.14 19.80 1.38
C LEU A 350 -5.60 20.10 1.03
N ASP A 351 -5.92 21.40 0.89
CA ASP A 351 -7.30 21.88 0.67
C ASP A 351 -8.31 21.41 1.74
N ASP A 352 -7.84 21.21 2.97
CA ASP A 352 -8.61 20.80 4.14
C ASP A 352 -9.24 19.39 4.05
N ARG A 353 -8.56 18.44 3.40
CA ARG A 353 -9.01 17.05 3.18
C ARG A 353 -7.87 16.05 3.31
N PRO A 354 -8.07 14.79 3.71
CA PRO A 354 -9.37 14.19 4.07
C PRO A 354 -9.79 14.54 5.50
N HIS A 355 -8.85 14.94 6.36
CA HIS A 355 -9.10 15.17 7.78
C HIS A 355 -8.64 16.53 8.29
N GLY A 356 -9.57 17.49 8.31
CA GLY A 356 -9.38 18.79 8.92
C GLY A 356 -8.49 19.72 8.09
N LYS A 357 -8.06 20.83 8.69
CA LYS A 357 -7.30 21.87 7.99
C LYS A 357 -5.97 21.36 7.46
N GLU A 358 -5.58 21.91 6.32
CA GLU A 358 -4.22 21.76 5.77
C GLU A 358 -3.18 22.13 6.83
N ARG A 359 -2.20 21.26 7.02
CA ARG A 359 -1.26 21.38 8.13
C ARG A 359 0.06 20.65 7.88
N VAL A 360 1.07 21.01 8.65
CA VAL A 360 2.13 20.04 8.97
C VAL A 360 1.56 19.09 10.04
N SER A 361 1.96 17.82 10.00
CA SER A 361 1.51 16.81 10.96
C SER A 361 1.53 17.27 12.42
N LYS A 362 0.54 16.80 13.17
CA LYS A 362 0.38 17.08 14.60
C LYS A 362 1.33 16.27 15.47
N PHE A 363 2.02 15.28 14.94
CA PHE A 363 3.02 14.56 15.70
C PHE A 363 4.15 15.48 16.12
N THR A 364 4.55 15.38 17.40
CA THR A 364 5.80 15.99 17.87
C THR A 364 6.99 15.33 17.16
N LEU A 365 8.17 15.97 17.22
CA LEU A 365 9.38 15.37 16.67
C LEU A 365 9.68 13.99 17.30
N ASP A 366 9.47 13.87 18.61
CA ASP A 366 9.67 12.62 19.35
C ASP A 366 8.67 11.53 18.94
N GLU A 367 7.43 11.90 18.65
CA GLU A 367 6.41 10.99 18.12
C GLU A 367 6.76 10.52 16.69
N GLN A 368 7.39 11.37 15.87
CA GLN A 368 7.90 10.98 14.54
C GLN A 368 9.05 9.97 14.66
N TYR A 369 10.00 10.19 15.58
CA TYR A 369 11.02 9.19 15.90
C TYR A 369 10.42 7.88 16.41
N SER A 370 9.41 7.94 17.28
CA SER A 370 8.69 6.75 17.75
C SER A 370 7.99 6.00 16.63
N LEU A 371 7.30 6.70 15.72
CA LEU A 371 6.65 6.09 14.58
C LEU A 371 7.66 5.37 13.69
N MET A 372 8.68 6.09 13.22
CA MET A 372 9.67 5.51 12.31
C MET A 372 10.46 4.38 12.96
N THR A 373 10.78 4.49 14.25
CA THR A 373 11.46 3.42 14.97
C THR A 373 10.58 2.16 15.07
N LEU A 374 9.29 2.33 15.40
CA LEU A 374 8.35 1.22 15.47
C LEU A 374 8.15 0.58 14.10
N PHE A 375 7.82 1.37 13.08
CA PHE A 375 7.52 0.86 11.73
C PHE A 375 8.75 0.18 11.11
N SER A 376 9.96 0.66 11.44
CA SER A 376 11.20 0.03 10.98
C SER A 376 11.48 -1.29 11.71
N ILE A 377 11.42 -1.32 13.04
CA ILE A 377 11.74 -2.54 13.81
C ILE A 377 10.68 -3.63 13.65
N VAL A 378 9.45 -3.32 13.22
CA VAL A 378 8.41 -4.33 12.92
C VAL A 378 8.37 -4.72 11.44
N ARG A 379 9.25 -4.15 10.61
CA ARG A 379 9.28 -4.36 9.15
C ARG A 379 7.93 -4.09 8.46
N SER A 380 7.22 -3.05 8.90
CA SER A 380 6.05 -2.56 8.16
C SER A 380 6.48 -2.06 6.77
N PRO A 381 5.65 -2.18 5.73
CA PRO A 381 5.77 -1.32 4.56
C PRO A 381 5.84 0.15 5.02
N LEU A 382 6.70 0.94 4.38
CA LEU A 382 6.85 2.36 4.68
C LEU A 382 6.28 3.14 3.50
N MET A 383 5.07 3.66 3.65
CA MET A 383 4.38 4.46 2.64
C MET A 383 4.22 5.90 3.14
N ILE A 384 4.96 6.85 2.56
CA ILE A 384 4.85 8.26 2.91
C ILE A 384 3.50 8.79 2.43
N GLY A 385 2.70 9.38 3.33
CA GLY A 385 1.40 9.99 2.99
C GLY A 385 1.47 11.50 2.69
N ALA A 386 2.58 12.15 3.02
CA ALA A 386 2.73 13.59 2.91
C ALA A 386 3.00 14.09 1.50
N ASP A 387 2.71 15.38 1.27
CA ASP A 387 3.21 16.11 0.10
C ASP A 387 4.71 16.34 0.25
N LEU A 388 5.49 15.59 -0.52
CA LEU A 388 6.95 15.64 -0.49
C LEU A 388 7.51 16.98 -0.98
N THR A 389 6.81 17.63 -1.92
CA THR A 389 7.31 18.84 -2.58
C THR A 389 7.26 20.09 -1.70
N SER A 390 6.37 20.09 -0.71
CA SER A 390 6.22 21.18 0.27
C SER A 390 6.57 20.79 1.71
N THR A 391 6.91 19.52 1.96
CA THR A 391 7.46 19.08 3.24
C THR A 391 8.87 19.64 3.42
N ASP A 392 9.18 20.10 4.64
CA ASP A 392 10.51 20.64 4.93
C ASP A 392 11.60 19.58 4.74
N MET A 393 12.67 19.94 4.02
CA MET A 393 13.74 19.00 3.68
C MET A 393 14.42 18.41 4.91
N SER A 394 14.45 19.10 6.07
CA SER A 394 15.02 18.49 7.28
C SER A 394 14.22 17.26 7.75
N THR A 395 12.90 17.25 7.55
CA THR A 395 12.06 16.08 7.82
C THR A 395 12.41 14.94 6.86
N ILE A 396 12.55 15.25 5.57
CA ILE A 396 12.92 14.28 4.53
C ILE A 396 14.29 13.65 4.81
N GLU A 397 15.31 14.48 5.07
CA GLU A 397 16.67 14.04 5.36
C GLU A 397 16.74 13.19 6.64
N THR A 398 16.02 13.59 7.69
CA THR A 398 16.05 12.89 8.99
C THR A 398 15.38 11.53 8.91
N PHE A 399 14.15 11.48 8.38
CA PHE A 399 13.30 10.30 8.53
C PHE A 399 13.25 9.40 7.30
N PHE A 400 13.44 9.95 6.10
CA PHE A 400 13.30 9.19 4.86
C PHE A 400 14.64 8.88 4.18
N LYS A 401 15.75 9.45 4.64
CA LYS A 401 17.09 9.23 4.07
C LYS A 401 18.12 8.64 5.05
N ASN A 402 17.69 8.23 6.24
CA ASN A 402 18.56 7.54 7.19
C ASN A 402 18.70 6.06 6.83
N ASP A 403 19.73 5.72 6.06
CA ASP A 403 20.00 4.36 5.60
C ASP A 403 20.22 3.34 6.73
N GLU A 404 20.66 3.76 7.92
CA GLU A 404 20.85 2.83 9.04
C GLU A 404 19.53 2.38 9.65
N VAL A 405 18.56 3.29 9.73
CA VAL A 405 17.19 2.97 10.19
C VAL A 405 16.45 2.17 9.13
N LEU A 406 16.53 2.59 7.87
CA LEU A 406 15.94 1.85 6.75
C LEU A 406 16.54 0.45 6.62
N TYR A 407 17.83 0.28 6.91
CA TYR A 407 18.47 -1.03 6.93
C TYR A 407 17.78 -2.01 7.89
N VAL A 408 17.35 -1.54 9.07
CA VAL A 408 16.60 -2.38 10.02
C VAL A 408 15.30 -2.87 9.38
N ASN A 409 14.50 -1.98 8.79
CA ASN A 409 13.28 -2.36 8.10
C ASN A 409 13.52 -3.38 6.97
N GLN A 410 14.61 -3.17 6.22
CA GLN A 410 14.88 -3.90 4.98
C GLN A 410 15.65 -5.21 5.16
N ASN A 411 16.36 -5.41 6.27
CA ASN A 411 17.29 -6.55 6.43
C ASN A 411 17.27 -7.21 7.81
N SER A 412 16.51 -6.71 8.79
CA SER A 412 16.43 -7.38 10.09
C SER A 412 15.53 -8.61 10.06
N GLU A 413 15.69 -9.52 11.02
CA GLU A 413 14.89 -10.73 11.16
C GLU A 413 14.50 -10.96 12.63
N HIS A 414 13.59 -11.91 12.88
CA HIS A 414 13.15 -12.29 14.23
C HIS A 414 12.59 -11.12 15.06
N ASN A 415 11.98 -10.15 14.38
CA ASN A 415 11.41 -8.93 14.93
C ASN A 415 10.27 -9.24 15.91
N ARG A 416 10.38 -8.81 17.17
CA ARG A 416 9.35 -9.05 18.20
C ARG A 416 9.42 -8.05 19.35
N GLN A 417 8.29 -7.87 20.03
CA GLN A 417 8.21 -7.13 21.28
C GLN A 417 8.72 -8.01 22.42
N ILE A 418 9.61 -7.48 23.25
CA ILE A 418 10.16 -8.20 24.42
C ILE A 418 9.42 -7.84 25.68
N VAL A 419 9.13 -6.56 25.83
CA VAL A 419 8.37 -6.08 26.97
C VAL A 419 7.49 -4.93 26.52
N ARG A 420 6.32 -4.89 27.11
CA ARG A 420 5.47 -3.71 27.16
C ARG A 420 4.86 -3.63 28.53
N VAL A 421 5.04 -2.49 29.15
CA VAL A 421 4.40 -2.16 30.41
C VAL A 421 3.43 -1.05 30.09
N ASP A 422 2.14 -1.35 30.18
CA ASP A 422 1.07 -0.36 29.99
C ASP A 422 0.75 0.33 31.31
N GLU A 423 0.74 -0.36 32.44
CA GLU A 423 0.66 0.25 33.77
C GLU A 423 1.42 -0.63 34.75
N GLU A 424 2.22 -0.03 35.63
CA GLU A 424 2.89 -0.73 36.72
C GLU A 424 2.79 0.09 37.99
N THR A 425 2.40 -0.55 39.09
CA THR A 425 2.39 0.07 40.40
C THR A 425 3.65 -0.36 41.14
N ASP A 426 4.49 0.60 41.49
CA ASP A 426 5.68 0.33 42.29
C ASP A 426 5.32 -0.07 43.73
N LYS A 427 6.32 -0.50 44.51
CA LYS A 427 6.13 -0.92 45.90
C LYS A 427 5.64 0.20 46.83
N SER A 428 5.72 1.47 46.40
CA SER A 428 5.22 2.63 47.14
C SER A 428 3.74 2.93 46.84
N GLY A 429 3.12 2.19 45.91
CA GLY A 429 1.76 2.41 45.47
C GLY A 429 1.64 3.45 44.35
N LYS A 430 2.75 3.92 43.78
CA LYS A 430 2.74 4.83 42.63
C LYS A 430 2.58 4.02 41.35
N THR A 431 1.49 4.25 40.62
CA THR A 431 1.31 3.69 39.27
C THR A 431 2.00 4.56 38.24
N ASP A 432 3.05 4.04 37.62
CA ASP A 432 3.72 4.65 36.47
C ASP A 432 4.69 3.64 35.81
N SER A 433 4.26 2.98 34.73
CA SER A 433 5.17 2.47 33.69
C SER A 433 4.45 2.31 32.36
N HIS A 434 4.70 3.25 31.45
CA HIS A 434 4.36 3.16 30.03
C HIS A 434 5.66 3.07 29.22
N TYR A 435 6.14 1.87 28.89
CA TYR A 435 7.28 1.72 27.98
C TYR A 435 7.20 0.41 27.20
N ALA A 436 7.94 0.35 26.10
CA ALA A 436 8.10 -0.88 25.34
C ALA A 436 9.55 -1.04 24.87
N ALA A 437 9.97 -2.29 24.69
CA ALA A 437 11.21 -2.63 24.01
C ALA A 437 10.99 -3.73 22.98
N TRP A 438 11.67 -3.59 21.84
CA TRP A 438 11.65 -4.55 20.73
C TRP A 438 13.06 -4.97 20.38
N ILE A 439 13.19 -6.18 19.83
CA ILE A 439 14.45 -6.73 19.34
C ILE A 439 14.29 -7.31 17.93
N ALA A 440 15.36 -7.26 17.16
CA ALA A 440 15.55 -7.99 15.91
C ALA A 440 17.02 -8.41 15.76
N SER A 441 17.31 -9.36 14.88
CA SER A 441 18.67 -9.75 14.48
C SER A 441 19.02 -9.18 13.12
N ASP A 442 20.30 -8.95 12.85
CA ASP A 442 20.80 -8.71 11.50
C ASP A 442 20.83 -10.01 10.68
N SER A 443 20.40 -9.98 9.43
CA SER A 443 20.46 -11.15 8.54
C SER A 443 21.87 -11.46 8.04
N GLN A 444 22.81 -10.51 8.19
CA GLN A 444 24.17 -10.61 7.62
C GLN A 444 25.28 -10.73 8.67
N SER A 445 24.96 -10.59 9.96
CA SER A 445 25.94 -10.65 11.05
C SER A 445 25.30 -11.10 12.36
N ASP A 446 26.10 -11.32 13.40
CA ASP A 446 25.62 -11.63 14.76
C ASP A 446 25.12 -10.39 15.52
N ASP A 447 24.90 -9.28 14.82
CA ASP A 447 24.44 -8.03 15.41
C ASP A 447 22.94 -8.09 15.73
N LEU A 448 22.56 -7.32 16.75
CA LEU A 448 21.18 -7.17 17.19
C LEU A 448 20.72 -5.71 17.02
N PHE A 449 19.44 -5.53 16.72
CA PHE A 449 18.77 -4.25 16.77
C PHE A 449 17.85 -4.20 17.97
N ILE A 450 17.99 -3.17 18.80
CA ILE A 450 17.13 -2.96 19.98
C ILE A 450 16.47 -1.59 19.82
N ALA A 451 15.14 -1.57 19.93
CA ALA A 451 14.35 -0.34 19.96
C ALA A 451 13.75 -0.13 21.35
N LEU A 452 13.89 1.08 21.89
CA LEU A 452 13.35 1.49 23.18
C LEU A 452 12.32 2.60 22.98
N PHE A 453 11.20 2.52 23.69
CA PHE A 453 10.09 3.47 23.55
C PHE A 453 9.61 3.94 24.92
N ASN A 454 9.58 5.25 25.13
CA ASN A 454 8.87 5.87 26.23
C ASN A 454 7.43 6.17 25.80
N LEU A 455 6.46 5.44 26.37
CA LEU A 455 5.04 5.58 26.03
C LEU A 455 4.28 6.47 27.03
N SER A 456 5.01 7.11 27.95
CA SER A 456 4.47 8.01 28.98
C SER A 456 4.51 9.46 28.54
N ASP A 457 3.70 10.30 29.20
CA ASP A 457 3.61 11.74 28.92
C ASP A 457 4.78 12.55 29.55
N GLN A 458 5.81 11.91 30.10
CA GLN A 458 6.93 12.55 30.78
C GLN A 458 8.26 11.92 30.35
N GLU A 459 9.38 12.63 30.50
CA GLU A 459 10.71 12.06 30.31
C GLU A 459 10.92 10.86 31.25
N LYS A 460 11.51 9.78 30.72
CA LYS A 460 11.69 8.54 31.45
C LYS A 460 12.94 7.78 31.01
N GLU A 461 13.64 7.18 31.97
CA GLU A 461 14.64 6.17 31.67
C GLU A 461 13.93 4.85 31.30
N VAL A 462 14.20 4.37 30.08
CA VAL A 462 13.72 3.10 29.57
C VAL A 462 14.92 2.21 29.26
N GLY A 463 14.76 0.89 29.38
CA GLY A 463 15.89 0.00 29.19
C GLY A 463 15.50 -1.42 28.81
N PHE A 464 16.55 -2.17 28.47
CA PHE A 464 16.53 -3.53 28.02
C PHE A 464 17.50 -4.36 28.86
N ASP A 465 16.99 -5.37 29.56
CA ASP A 465 17.80 -6.31 30.31
C ASP A 465 18.20 -7.48 29.41
N PHE A 466 19.51 -7.76 29.33
CA PHE A 466 20.06 -8.77 28.44
C PHE A 466 19.54 -10.18 28.78
N ASN A 467 19.26 -10.43 30.06
CA ASN A 467 18.71 -11.71 30.52
C ASN A 467 17.30 -12.00 29.98
N TRP A 468 16.55 -11.01 29.50
CA TRP A 468 15.25 -11.26 28.85
C TRP A 468 15.38 -12.09 27.57
N GLU A 469 16.54 -12.00 26.91
CA GLU A 469 16.84 -12.67 25.65
C GLU A 469 18.08 -13.55 25.74
N ASP A 470 18.43 -13.97 26.96
CA ASP A 470 19.60 -14.76 27.29
C ASP A 470 20.93 -14.23 26.72
N LEU A 471 21.02 -12.92 26.45
CA LEU A 471 22.23 -12.31 25.91
C LEU A 471 23.33 -12.29 26.97
N ARG A 472 24.57 -12.57 26.56
CA ARG A 472 25.76 -12.60 27.42
C ARG A 472 26.94 -11.95 26.72
N GLY A 473 27.84 -11.38 27.50
CA GLY A 473 29.02 -10.68 26.99
C GLY A 473 28.79 -9.18 26.78
N ASP A 474 29.79 -8.56 26.16
CA ASP A 474 29.83 -7.13 25.90
C ASP A 474 29.44 -6.86 24.45
N TYR A 475 28.70 -5.77 24.23
CA TYR A 475 28.31 -5.32 22.89
C TYR A 475 28.75 -3.88 22.69
N GLN A 476 29.29 -3.57 21.52
CA GLN A 476 29.42 -2.19 21.06
C GLN A 476 28.05 -1.69 20.64
N VAL A 477 27.66 -0.51 21.12
CA VAL A 477 26.35 0.08 20.84
C VAL A 477 26.51 1.31 19.94
N ARG A 478 25.74 1.34 18.86
CA ARG A 478 25.59 2.47 17.94
C ARG A 478 24.15 2.96 17.97
N ASP A 479 23.96 4.27 18.14
CA ASP A 479 22.67 4.92 17.94
C ASP A 479 22.47 5.17 16.43
N LEU A 480 21.42 4.60 15.85
CA LEU A 480 21.16 4.64 14.41
C LEU A 480 20.55 5.97 13.96
N TRP A 481 19.84 6.66 14.85
CA TRP A 481 19.31 8.00 14.55
C TRP A 481 20.43 9.04 14.57
N GLN A 482 21.33 8.95 15.54
CA GLN A 482 22.49 9.85 15.63
C GLN A 482 23.69 9.40 14.80
N GLN A 483 23.60 8.22 14.18
CA GLN A 483 24.65 7.60 13.36
C GLN A 483 26.03 7.64 14.04
N LYS A 484 26.08 7.29 15.33
CA LYS A 484 27.34 7.34 16.11
C LYS A 484 27.44 6.23 17.16
N PRO A 485 28.65 5.72 17.45
CA PRO A 485 28.85 4.85 18.59
C PRO A 485 28.56 5.61 19.90
N ILE A 486 27.89 4.94 20.84
CA ILE A 486 27.53 5.51 22.14
C ILE A 486 28.14 4.75 23.33
N GLY A 487 28.99 3.76 23.05
CA GLY A 487 29.77 3.04 24.06
C GLY A 487 29.55 1.54 24.02
N ARG A 488 29.79 0.89 25.16
CA ARG A 488 29.56 -0.54 25.36
C ARG A 488 28.42 -0.76 26.33
N ALA A 489 27.68 -1.84 26.13
CA ALA A 489 26.68 -2.32 27.07
C ALA A 489 26.94 -3.79 27.42
N SER A 490 26.76 -4.09 28.69
CA SER A 490 26.83 -5.43 29.26
C SER A 490 25.72 -5.53 30.30
N VAL A 491 25.00 -6.66 30.36
CA VAL A 491 23.92 -6.94 31.34
C VAL A 491 22.63 -6.14 31.13
N ARG A 492 22.70 -4.80 30.98
CA ARG A 492 21.56 -3.92 30.75
C ARG A 492 21.98 -2.74 29.89
N PHE A 493 21.08 -2.28 29.02
CA PHE A 493 21.19 -1.01 28.32
C PHE A 493 19.98 -0.14 28.60
N SER A 494 20.18 1.13 28.97
CA SER A 494 19.09 2.07 29.19
C SER A 494 19.42 3.46 28.64
N GLN A 495 18.38 4.23 28.34
CA GLN A 495 18.45 5.60 27.85
C GLN A 495 17.31 6.42 28.46
N THR A 496 17.59 7.68 28.78
CA THR A 496 16.57 8.66 29.14
C THR A 496 15.96 9.21 27.86
N LEU A 497 14.67 8.94 27.64
CA LEU A 497 13.93 9.36 26.45
C LEU A 497 12.86 10.40 26.83
N PRO A 498 12.63 11.42 26.00
CA PRO A 498 11.57 12.40 26.21
C PRO A 498 10.19 11.72 26.19
N ALA A 499 9.16 12.46 26.60
CA ALA A 499 7.77 12.00 26.49
C ALA A 499 7.48 11.57 25.06
N HIS A 500 6.93 10.36 24.89
CA HIS A 500 6.64 9.76 23.58
C HIS A 500 7.87 9.52 22.69
N GLY A 501 9.08 9.61 23.23
CA GLY A 501 10.32 9.44 22.48
C GLY A 501 10.73 7.97 22.30
N ALA A 502 11.59 7.74 21.30
CA ALA A 502 12.16 6.44 21.00
C ALA A 502 13.64 6.52 20.65
N GLY A 503 14.31 5.37 20.74
CA GLY A 503 15.66 5.18 20.25
C GLY A 503 15.80 3.83 19.55
N LEU A 504 16.67 3.79 18.55
CA LEU A 504 16.98 2.58 17.77
C LEU A 504 18.49 2.38 17.75
N TYR A 505 18.92 1.19 18.16
CA TYR A 505 20.31 0.92 18.47
C TYR A 505 20.76 -0.39 17.84
N ARG A 506 21.99 -0.40 17.31
CA ARG A 506 22.68 -1.61 16.85
C ARG A 506 23.70 -2.06 17.89
N PHE A 507 23.66 -3.34 18.22
CA PHE A 507 24.49 -4.02 19.20
C PHE A 507 25.38 -5.02 18.46
N SER A 508 26.68 -4.75 18.40
CA SER A 508 27.65 -5.66 17.79
C SER A 508 28.45 -6.39 18.87
N PRO A 509 28.45 -7.74 18.90
CA PRO A 509 29.19 -8.51 19.91
C PRO A 509 30.68 -8.14 19.92
N VAL A 510 31.24 -7.95 21.12
CA VAL A 510 32.68 -7.82 21.32
C VAL A 510 33.29 -9.20 21.45
N VAL A 511 33.99 -9.65 20.42
CA VAL A 511 34.75 -10.90 20.47
C VAL A 511 36.10 -10.65 21.16
N ASP A 512 36.16 -10.87 22.47
CA ASP A 512 37.45 -10.91 23.18
C ASP A 512 38.16 -12.23 22.84
N SER A 513 39.15 -12.14 21.94
CA SER A 513 39.93 -13.27 21.41
C SER A 513 40.82 -14.03 22.42
N ASN A 514 40.61 -13.91 23.74
CA ASN A 514 41.52 -14.43 24.77
C ASN A 514 40.91 -15.40 25.78
N GLN A 515 39.69 -15.90 25.60
CA GLN A 515 39.23 -17.04 26.42
C GLN A 515 39.82 -18.35 25.87
N GLU A 516 40.99 -18.75 26.39
CA GLU A 516 41.41 -20.16 26.31
C GLU A 516 40.26 -21.02 26.83
N TRP A 517 39.83 -21.98 26.02
CA TRP A 517 38.92 -23.02 26.44
C TRP A 517 39.58 -23.79 27.60
N ILE A 518 39.06 -23.61 28.82
CA ILE A 518 39.46 -24.41 29.97
C ILE A 518 38.51 -25.61 30.03
N PRO A 519 38.99 -26.85 29.80
CA PRO A 519 38.14 -28.02 29.95
C PRO A 519 37.54 -28.06 31.35
N PRO A 520 36.28 -28.51 31.51
CA PRO A 520 35.71 -28.73 32.83
C PRO A 520 36.64 -29.67 33.60
N LYS A 521 37.14 -29.21 34.75
CA LYS A 521 37.89 -30.08 35.67
C LYS A 521 36.94 -31.22 36.02
N GLY A 522 37.37 -32.44 35.72
CA GLY A 522 36.62 -33.67 36.00
C GLY A 522 36.13 -33.74 37.45
N PRO A 523 35.16 -34.61 37.75
CA PRO A 523 34.46 -34.63 39.02
C PRO A 523 35.46 -34.57 40.19
N LYS A 524 35.29 -33.56 41.05
CA LYS A 524 36.04 -33.52 42.32
C LYS A 524 35.72 -34.83 43.07
N PRO A 525 36.73 -35.53 43.61
CA PRO A 525 36.47 -36.71 44.41
C PRO A 525 35.54 -36.32 45.56
N HIS A 526 34.45 -37.08 45.73
CA HIS A 526 33.58 -36.98 46.88
C HIS A 526 34.42 -37.14 48.14
N ASP A 527 34.56 -36.07 48.92
CA ASP A 527 35.05 -36.15 50.28
C ASP A 527 33.86 -36.58 51.14
N ASN A 528 33.84 -37.87 51.51
CA ASN A 528 32.88 -38.38 52.47
C ASN A 528 33.33 -37.93 53.87
N GLN A 529 32.76 -36.82 54.34
CA GLN A 529 32.57 -36.52 55.76
C GLN A 529 31.11 -36.18 56.03
#